data_AF-A0A920HP61-F1
#
_entry.id   AF-A0A920HP61-F1
#
_cell.length_a   1.000
_cell.length_b   1.000
_cell.length_c   1.000
_cell.angle_alpha   90.00
_cell.angle_beta   90.00
_cell.angle_gamma   90.00
#
_symmetry.space_group_name_H-M   'P 1'
#
loop_
_entity.id
_entity.type
_entity.pdbx_description
1 polymer ?
#
loop_
_entity_poly.entity_id
_entity_poly.type
_entity_poly.pdbx_seq_one_letter_code
_entity_poly.pdbx_strand_id
1 'polypeptide(L)'
;MIGSSDTHTGAGAFDENNYWSKVGLLDGDPENRGSVPLAEENIDRLTEYMQAFNQPLSTVDLKQGTYANTGFTQWGASGLAVAWAEENTRESIFNAFRRKETFATTGTRIAVRFFGGYDLSSIDLNSDSLVSESYQKGVTMGADLMQEDDKIPEFIVWAKKDKNGAPLQRVQIVKGWIDSNSGRPKEKVFDVACSDGNEVDPVTNRCPDNGAKVNISDCSITDNVGSSELKTLWKDPEFSPNDKSFYYVRVLENPTCRWSTWDAINRGFEPREDLHETIQERAWSSPIWYIPEQTDVDVIPLGGTIQMRNID
;
A
#
# COMPACT_ATOMS: atom_id res chain seq x y z
N MET A 1 -1.73 5.42 -6.78
CA MET A 1 -2.31 5.60 -5.44
C MET A 1 -1.45 6.61 -4.70
N ILE A 2 -2.02 7.66 -4.08
CA ILE A 2 -1.28 8.55 -3.19
C ILE A 2 -1.66 8.13 -1.77
N GLY A 3 -0.74 7.53 -1.03
CA GLY A 3 -0.89 7.33 0.41
C GLY A 3 -0.42 8.60 1.08
N SER A 4 -1.33 9.50 1.43
CA SER A 4 -0.97 10.72 2.14
C SER A 4 -1.86 10.86 3.36
N SER A 5 -1.26 11.38 4.43
CA SER A 5 -2.00 11.86 5.58
C SER A 5 -2.74 13.14 5.17
N ASP A 6 -4.05 13.06 4.95
CA ASP A 6 -4.89 14.25 5.10
C ASP A 6 -5.01 14.54 6.59
N THR A 7 -3.98 15.17 7.14
CA THR A 7 -3.93 15.65 8.52
C THR A 7 -3.92 17.16 8.47
N HIS A 8 -4.97 17.80 8.98
CA HIS A 8 -5.05 19.27 9.09
C HIS A 8 -4.23 19.81 10.27
N THR A 9 -3.13 19.13 10.59
CA THR A 9 -2.27 19.37 11.75
C THR A 9 -0.82 19.50 11.27
N GLY A 10 0.02 20.19 12.05
CA GLY A 10 1.41 20.49 11.65
C GLY A 10 2.36 19.28 11.66
N ALA A 11 1.88 18.09 12.01
CA ALA A 11 2.63 16.84 12.09
C ALA A 11 1.71 15.65 11.75
N GLY A 12 2.28 14.52 11.31
CA GLY A 12 1.52 13.29 11.06
C GLY A 12 1.72 12.25 12.16
N ALA A 13 0.68 11.47 12.49
CA ALA A 13 0.77 10.25 13.28
C ALA A 13 1.16 9.09 12.33
N PHE A 14 2.43 8.69 12.32
CA PHE A 14 2.96 7.67 11.41
C PHE A 14 3.15 6.29 12.07
N ASP A 15 3.00 6.23 13.40
CA ASP A 15 3.24 5.02 14.19
C ASP A 15 1.97 4.62 14.95
N GLU A 16 1.56 3.36 14.84
CA GLU A 16 0.35 2.82 15.48
C GLU A 16 0.42 2.86 17.01
N ASN A 17 1.61 2.69 17.61
CA ASN A 17 1.80 2.73 19.07
C ASN A 17 1.78 4.15 19.67
N ASN A 18 1.78 5.18 18.82
CA ASN A 18 1.76 6.59 19.20
C ASN A 18 0.78 7.36 18.30
N TYR A 19 -0.39 6.77 18.09
CA TYR A 19 -1.44 7.35 17.27
C TYR A 19 -2.28 8.34 18.07
N TRP A 20 -2.40 9.56 17.54
CA TRP A 20 -3.15 10.66 18.15
C TRP A 20 -4.25 11.22 17.23
N SER A 21 -4.55 10.52 16.14
CA SER A 21 -5.59 10.84 15.17
C SER A 21 -5.43 12.20 14.48
N LYS A 22 -6.52 12.85 14.02
CA LYS A 22 -6.45 13.91 13.00
C LYS A 22 -7.28 15.17 13.29
N VAL A 23 -8.36 15.07 14.05
CA VAL A 23 -9.34 16.18 14.23
C VAL A 23 -9.05 17.02 15.48
N GLY A 24 -8.27 16.49 16.42
CA GLY A 24 -7.88 17.19 17.64
C GLY A 24 -8.75 16.76 18.81
N LEU A 25 -9.57 17.66 19.38
CA LEU A 25 -10.31 17.34 20.63
C LEU A 25 -11.35 16.23 20.46
N LEU A 26 -11.85 15.99 19.25
CA LEU A 26 -12.89 14.99 18.97
C LEU A 26 -12.36 13.56 18.83
N ASP A 27 -11.04 13.38 18.74
CA ASP A 27 -10.37 12.09 18.51
C ASP A 27 -8.95 12.06 19.13
N GLY A 28 -8.65 12.99 20.02
CA GLY A 28 -7.31 13.21 20.56
C GLY A 28 -6.95 12.22 21.67
N ASP A 29 -7.95 11.58 22.27
CA ASP A 29 -7.78 10.59 23.33
C ASP A 29 -8.45 9.24 22.97
N PRO A 30 -8.05 8.15 23.65
CA PRO A 30 -8.58 6.81 23.41
C PRO A 30 -10.10 6.67 23.52
N GLU A 31 -10.76 7.43 24.39
CA GLU A 31 -12.21 7.36 24.62
C GLU A 31 -12.96 7.93 23.41
N ASN A 32 -12.59 9.14 23.00
CA ASN A 32 -13.17 9.86 21.88
C ASN A 32 -12.86 9.19 20.53
N ARG A 33 -11.72 8.48 20.42
CA ARG A 33 -11.42 7.59 19.29
C ARG A 33 -12.20 6.29 19.29
N GLY A 34 -12.84 5.93 20.40
CA GLY A 34 -13.60 4.70 20.55
C GLY A 34 -12.75 3.46 20.76
N SER A 35 -11.54 3.58 21.30
CA SER A 35 -10.72 2.41 21.70
C SER A 35 -11.03 1.90 23.10
N VAL A 36 -11.51 2.79 23.98
CA VAL A 36 -11.92 2.46 25.35
C VAL A 36 -13.32 3.04 25.63
N PRO A 37 -14.05 2.52 26.64
CA PRO A 37 -15.37 3.03 27.00
C PRO A 37 -15.34 4.52 27.37
N LEU A 38 -16.37 5.26 26.98
CA LEU A 38 -16.59 6.66 27.34
C LEU A 38 -16.94 6.77 28.83
N ALA A 39 -16.38 7.78 29.49
CA ALA A 39 -16.91 8.26 30.76
C ALA A 39 -18.33 8.84 30.58
N GLU A 40 -19.16 8.80 31.63
CA GLU A 40 -20.55 9.31 31.61
C GLU A 40 -20.62 10.77 31.12
N GLU A 41 -19.72 11.63 31.60
CA GLU A 41 -19.61 13.03 31.18
C GLU A 41 -19.31 13.17 29.67
N ASN A 42 -18.56 12.23 29.08
CA ASN A 42 -18.26 12.20 27.65
C ASN A 42 -19.44 11.71 26.82
N ILE A 43 -20.26 10.80 27.35
CA ILE A 43 -21.52 10.36 26.73
C ILE A 43 -22.49 11.53 26.64
N ASP A 44 -22.64 12.29 27.72
CA ASP A 44 -23.52 13.46 27.78
C ASP A 44 -23.06 14.53 26.78
N ARG A 45 -21.76 14.88 26.80
CA ARG A 45 -21.18 15.86 25.86
C ARG A 45 -21.39 15.44 24.40
N LEU A 46 -21.16 14.18 24.06
CA LEU A 46 -21.34 13.69 22.70
C LEU A 46 -22.83 13.72 22.30
N THR A 47 -23.72 13.37 23.22
CA THR A 47 -25.17 13.41 23.02
C THR A 47 -25.66 14.84 22.75
N GLU A 48 -25.26 15.81 23.58
CA GLU A 48 -25.58 17.23 23.40
C GLU A 48 -25.06 17.76 22.05
N TYR A 49 -23.83 17.43 21.69
CA TYR A 49 -23.24 17.82 20.41
C TYR A 49 -24.03 17.27 19.22
N MET A 50 -24.35 15.97 19.23
CA MET A 50 -25.11 15.34 18.13
C MET A 50 -26.52 15.93 18.03
N GLN A 51 -27.19 16.20 19.16
CA GLN A 51 -28.50 16.86 19.19
C GLN A 51 -28.43 18.28 18.63
N ALA A 52 -27.42 19.07 19.00
CA ALA A 52 -27.25 20.45 18.54
C ALA A 52 -27.10 20.56 17.01
N PHE A 53 -26.53 19.54 16.37
CA PHE A 53 -26.34 19.47 14.91
C PHE A 53 -27.32 18.52 14.20
N ASN A 54 -28.38 18.07 14.90
CA ASN A 54 -29.38 17.14 14.39
C ASN A 54 -28.76 15.89 13.72
N GLN A 55 -27.72 15.34 14.34
CA GLN A 55 -26.99 14.14 13.92
C GLN A 55 -27.47 12.92 14.72
N PRO A 56 -27.36 11.70 14.15
CA PRO A 56 -27.55 10.46 14.91
C PRO A 56 -26.58 10.37 16.10
N LEU A 57 -27.03 9.72 17.18
CA LEU A 57 -26.15 9.34 18.29
C LEU A 57 -24.98 8.52 17.76
N SER A 58 -23.77 8.98 18.06
CA SER A 58 -22.53 8.32 17.65
C SER A 58 -21.92 7.54 18.81
N THR A 59 -22.75 6.73 19.48
CA THR A 59 -22.34 5.80 20.54
C THR A 59 -22.74 4.37 20.19
N VAL A 60 -22.08 3.41 20.81
CA VAL A 60 -22.43 1.98 20.72
C VAL A 60 -22.12 1.29 22.04
N ASP A 61 -23.04 0.44 22.50
CA ASP A 61 -22.84 -0.37 23.71
C ASP A 61 -22.20 -1.70 23.34
N LEU A 62 -21.08 -2.01 23.99
CA LEU A 62 -20.29 -3.22 23.82
C LEU A 62 -20.00 -3.87 25.18
N LYS A 63 -19.34 -5.03 25.19
CA LYS A 63 -19.09 -5.82 26.41
C LYS A 63 -18.52 -5.05 27.61
N GLN A 64 -17.65 -4.07 27.36
CA GLN A 64 -16.94 -3.33 28.42
C GLN A 64 -17.51 -1.92 28.69
N GLY A 65 -18.61 -1.54 28.03
CA GLY A 65 -19.29 -0.25 28.25
C GLY A 65 -19.77 0.41 26.95
N THR A 66 -20.12 1.69 27.06
CA THR A 66 -20.53 2.53 25.92
C THR A 66 -19.29 3.16 25.29
N TYR A 67 -19.13 3.03 23.97
CA TYR A 67 -18.00 3.56 23.22
C TYR A 67 -18.42 4.67 22.27
N ALA A 68 -17.48 5.53 21.89
CA ALA A 68 -17.65 6.39 20.73
C ALA A 68 -17.77 5.52 19.46
N ASN A 69 -18.84 5.72 18.69
CA ASN A 69 -19.10 5.10 17.40
C ASN A 69 -18.96 6.13 16.28
N THR A 70 -17.76 6.68 16.18
CA THR A 70 -17.40 7.66 15.16
C THR A 70 -16.65 6.98 14.02
N GLY A 71 -16.64 7.62 12.85
CA GLY A 71 -15.84 7.17 11.71
C GLY A 71 -14.32 7.20 11.96
N PHE A 72 -13.87 7.81 13.06
CA PHE A 72 -12.44 7.89 13.43
C PHE A 72 -11.84 6.53 13.73
N THR A 73 -12.66 5.59 14.20
CA THR A 73 -12.28 4.17 14.40
C THR A 73 -11.78 3.50 13.12
N GLN A 74 -12.09 4.03 11.93
CA GLN A 74 -11.66 3.46 10.64
C GLN A 74 -10.31 4.00 10.16
N TRP A 75 -9.77 5.02 10.81
CA TRP A 75 -8.48 5.60 10.44
C TRP A 75 -7.32 4.75 10.97
N GLY A 76 -6.14 4.92 10.39
CA GLY A 76 -4.90 4.31 10.87
C GLY A 76 -3.82 5.39 10.97
N ALA A 77 -2.70 5.03 11.59
CA ALA A 77 -1.47 5.78 11.47
C ALA A 77 -1.18 5.95 9.98
N SER A 78 -0.96 7.18 9.55
CA SER A 78 -0.99 7.49 8.14
C SER A 78 0.27 7.04 7.44
N GLY A 79 0.15 6.67 6.17
CA GLY A 79 1.29 6.38 5.31
C GLY A 79 1.89 7.59 4.62
N LEU A 80 3.00 7.33 3.91
CA LEU A 80 3.80 8.32 3.22
C LEU A 80 3.57 8.30 1.71
N ALA A 81 3.63 9.48 1.09
CA ALA A 81 3.78 9.63 -0.35
C ALA A 81 5.25 9.92 -0.64
N VAL A 82 5.90 9.08 -1.43
CA VAL A 82 7.33 9.14 -1.67
C VAL A 82 7.61 9.35 -3.16
N ALA A 83 8.59 10.20 -3.45
CA ALA A 83 9.12 10.42 -4.79
C ALA A 83 10.63 10.13 -4.80
N TRP A 84 11.10 9.34 -5.77
CA TRP A 84 12.54 9.15 -5.97
C TRP A 84 13.08 10.32 -6.80
N ALA A 85 13.66 11.28 -6.10
CA ALA A 85 14.39 12.39 -6.68
C ALA A 85 15.89 12.18 -6.55
N GLU A 86 16.66 12.70 -7.50
CA GLU A 86 18.12 12.67 -7.47
C GLU A 86 18.68 13.58 -6.37
N GLU A 87 17.93 14.65 -6.05
CA GLU A 87 18.32 15.66 -5.07
C GLU A 87 17.11 16.16 -4.27
N ASN A 88 17.35 16.69 -3.07
CA ASN A 88 16.32 17.36 -2.26
C ASN A 88 16.11 18.81 -2.71
N THR A 89 15.84 19.02 -4.00
CA THR A 89 15.51 20.32 -4.59
C THR A 89 14.09 20.27 -5.14
N ARG A 90 13.40 21.43 -5.14
CA ARG A 90 12.05 21.53 -5.69
C ARG A 90 11.98 21.00 -7.11
N GLU A 91 12.96 21.35 -7.94
CA GLU A 91 13.01 20.93 -9.33
C GLU A 91 13.16 19.40 -9.47
N SER A 92 14.10 18.79 -8.75
CA SER A 92 14.32 17.34 -8.81
C SER A 92 13.08 16.56 -8.33
N ILE A 93 12.41 17.02 -7.27
CA ILE A 93 11.16 16.43 -6.77
C ILE A 93 10.03 16.56 -7.79
N PHE A 94 9.85 17.74 -8.40
CA PHE A 94 8.81 17.91 -9.43
C PHE A 94 9.10 17.08 -10.69
N ASN A 95 10.37 16.88 -11.04
CA ASN A 95 10.75 16.00 -12.13
C ASN A 95 10.42 14.53 -11.79
N ALA A 96 10.66 14.08 -10.56
CA ALA A 96 10.23 12.74 -10.10
C ALA A 96 8.71 12.55 -10.21
N PHE A 97 7.92 13.56 -9.82
CA PHE A 97 6.46 13.53 -9.99
C PHE A 97 6.03 13.49 -11.46
N ARG A 98 6.69 14.24 -12.36
CA ARG A 98 6.41 14.20 -13.80
C ARG A 98 6.69 12.82 -14.40
N ARG A 99 7.78 12.16 -13.97
CA ARG A 99 8.11 10.78 -14.37
C ARG A 99 7.23 9.74 -13.67
N LYS A 100 6.42 10.14 -12.68
CA LYS A 100 5.56 9.28 -11.85
C LYS A 100 6.37 8.24 -11.05
N GLU A 101 7.65 8.52 -10.79
CA GLU A 101 8.56 7.65 -10.05
C GLU A 101 8.32 7.77 -8.54
N THR A 102 7.15 7.29 -8.14
CA THR A 102 6.58 7.49 -6.82
C THR A 102 6.03 6.19 -6.26
N PHE A 103 5.90 6.13 -4.94
CA PHE A 103 5.20 5.06 -4.26
C PHE A 103 4.51 5.60 -3.00
N ALA A 104 3.65 4.78 -2.41
CA ALA A 104 2.90 5.10 -1.21
C ALA A 104 3.08 4.02 -0.16
N THR A 105 3.00 4.36 1.12
CA THR A 105 2.86 3.39 2.22
C THR A 105 1.50 3.55 2.90
N THR A 106 1.07 2.59 3.73
CA THR A 106 -0.09 2.77 4.63
C THR A 106 0.28 3.26 6.02
N GLY A 107 1.55 3.20 6.41
CA GLY A 107 2.03 3.61 7.73
C GLY A 107 3.56 3.73 7.73
N THR A 108 4.24 2.61 7.99
CA THR A 108 5.70 2.53 8.13
C THR A 108 6.47 3.03 6.90
N ARG A 109 7.75 3.38 7.11
CA ARG A 109 8.66 3.93 6.09
C ARG A 109 9.32 2.85 5.23
N ILE A 110 8.54 1.87 4.76
CA ILE A 110 9.00 0.86 3.80
C ILE A 110 9.51 1.57 2.54
N ALA A 111 10.71 1.24 2.08
CA ALA A 111 11.26 1.76 0.84
C ALA A 111 11.10 0.74 -0.29
N VAL A 112 10.64 1.19 -1.47
CA VAL A 112 10.42 0.33 -2.63
C VAL A 112 11.01 0.96 -3.89
N ARG A 113 11.76 0.16 -4.66
CA ARG A 113 12.14 0.44 -6.04
C ARG A 113 11.61 -0.67 -6.93
N PHE A 114 11.14 -0.28 -8.11
CA PHE A 114 10.56 -1.17 -9.09
C PHE A 114 10.98 -0.74 -10.49
N PHE A 115 11.56 -1.69 -11.24
CA PHE A 115 12.06 -1.50 -12.58
C PHE A 115 11.50 -2.58 -13.50
N GLY A 116 11.29 -2.24 -14.77
CA GLY A 116 10.86 -3.16 -15.82
C GLY A 116 11.74 -3.00 -17.07
N GLY A 117 12.05 -4.09 -17.76
CA GLY A 117 12.91 -4.07 -18.95
C GLY A 117 13.03 -5.44 -19.58
N TYR A 118 13.93 -5.61 -20.54
CA TYR A 118 14.08 -6.88 -21.28
C TYR A 118 15.45 -7.55 -21.12
N ASP A 119 16.38 -6.88 -20.42
CA ASP A 119 17.74 -7.37 -20.12
C ASP A 119 18.10 -7.05 -18.65
N LEU A 120 17.15 -7.25 -17.74
CA LEU A 120 17.38 -7.05 -16.30
C LEU A 120 18.06 -8.26 -15.66
N SER A 121 17.95 -9.44 -16.26
CA SER A 121 18.57 -10.69 -15.78
C SER A 121 20.09 -10.70 -15.88
N SER A 122 20.67 -9.78 -16.65
CA SER A 122 22.12 -9.54 -16.67
C SER A 122 22.62 -8.69 -15.50
N ILE A 123 21.74 -8.15 -14.66
CA ILE A 123 22.10 -7.35 -13.48
C ILE A 123 22.21 -8.26 -12.25
N ASP A 124 23.33 -8.17 -11.53
CA ASP A 124 23.47 -8.84 -10.24
C ASP A 124 22.70 -8.07 -9.15
N LEU A 125 21.69 -8.71 -8.56
CA LEU A 125 20.88 -8.15 -7.47
C LEU A 125 21.69 -7.84 -6.21
N ASN A 126 22.88 -8.41 -6.05
CA ASN A 126 23.76 -8.15 -4.91
C ASN A 126 24.85 -7.12 -5.19
N SER A 127 24.90 -6.56 -6.41
CA SER A 127 25.86 -5.52 -6.76
C SER A 127 25.47 -4.15 -6.17
N ASP A 128 26.48 -3.38 -5.77
CA ASP A 128 26.33 -1.97 -5.43
C ASP A 128 25.84 -1.12 -6.62
N SER A 129 26.04 -1.59 -7.85
CA SER A 129 25.59 -0.95 -9.09
C SER A 129 24.14 -1.27 -9.48
N LEU A 130 23.41 -2.09 -8.71
CA LEU A 130 22.04 -2.56 -9.02
C LEU A 130 21.14 -1.42 -9.50
N VAL A 131 21.11 -0.31 -8.78
CA VAL A 131 20.23 0.83 -9.09
C VAL A 131 20.65 1.51 -10.39
N SER A 132 21.94 1.85 -10.52
CA SER A 132 22.45 2.53 -11.71
C SER A 132 22.28 1.70 -12.98
N GLU A 133 22.50 0.38 -12.90
CA GLU A 133 22.29 -0.52 -14.03
C GLU A 133 20.81 -0.65 -14.37
N SER A 134 19.94 -0.71 -13.36
CA SER A 134 18.48 -0.78 -13.58
C SER A 134 17.95 0.48 -14.27
N TYR A 135 18.46 1.67 -13.94
CA TYR A 135 18.13 2.90 -14.65
C TYR A 135 18.66 2.92 -16.10
N GLN A 136 19.76 2.24 -16.40
CA GLN A 136 20.33 2.20 -17.74
C GLN A 136 19.65 1.18 -18.65
N LYS A 137 19.25 0.03 -18.10
CA LYS A 137 18.73 -1.12 -18.85
C LYS A 137 17.21 -1.25 -18.86
N GLY A 138 16.50 -0.44 -18.07
CA GLY A 138 15.05 -0.54 -17.92
C GLY A 138 14.36 0.79 -17.67
N VAL A 139 13.05 0.71 -17.50
CA VAL A 139 12.17 1.80 -17.11
C VAL A 139 11.83 1.70 -15.63
N THR A 140 11.59 2.84 -14.99
CA THR A 140 11.18 2.91 -13.58
C THR A 140 9.68 2.75 -13.43
N MET A 141 9.23 2.44 -12.20
CA MET A 141 7.83 2.63 -11.83
C MET A 141 7.28 3.99 -12.26
N GLY A 142 6.05 3.99 -12.77
CA GLY A 142 5.39 5.16 -13.35
C GLY A 142 5.56 5.30 -14.86
N ALA A 143 6.51 4.58 -15.48
CA ALA A 143 6.78 4.67 -16.91
C ALA A 143 5.95 3.67 -17.75
N ASP A 144 6.06 3.85 -19.06
CA ASP A 144 5.55 2.92 -20.06
C ASP A 144 6.72 2.05 -20.57
N LEU A 145 6.55 0.74 -20.58
CA LEU A 145 7.44 -0.26 -21.15
C LEU A 145 6.88 -0.67 -22.51
N MET A 146 7.53 -0.19 -23.57
CA MET A 146 7.16 -0.53 -24.95
C MET A 146 7.56 -1.97 -25.24
N GLN A 147 6.73 -2.71 -25.98
CA GLN A 147 7.08 -4.05 -26.46
C GLN A 147 8.45 -4.08 -27.15
N GLU A 148 9.20 -5.16 -26.92
CA GLU A 148 10.40 -5.50 -27.67
C GLU A 148 10.25 -6.92 -28.26
N ASP A 149 9.79 -6.99 -29.51
CA ASP A 149 9.56 -8.24 -30.25
C ASP A 149 8.79 -9.30 -29.40
N ASP A 150 9.30 -10.53 -29.36
CA ASP A 150 8.76 -11.65 -28.58
C ASP A 150 9.33 -11.72 -27.15
N LYS A 151 10.03 -10.68 -26.66
CA LYS A 151 10.65 -10.72 -25.33
C LYS A 151 9.60 -10.57 -24.24
N ILE A 152 9.72 -11.41 -23.21
CA ILE A 152 8.94 -11.31 -21.99
C ILE A 152 9.59 -10.25 -21.09
N PRO A 153 8.84 -9.26 -20.59
CA PRO A 153 9.38 -8.26 -19.69
C PRO A 153 9.85 -8.90 -18.38
N GLU A 154 10.99 -8.41 -17.92
CA GLU A 154 11.62 -8.72 -16.65
C GLU A 154 11.40 -7.58 -15.68
N PHE A 155 11.23 -7.92 -14.42
CA PHE A 155 10.93 -6.96 -13.36
C PHE A 155 11.88 -7.14 -12.19
N ILE A 156 12.58 -6.07 -11.82
CA ILE A 156 13.37 -6.03 -10.59
C ILE A 156 12.57 -5.29 -9.52
N VAL A 157 12.43 -5.93 -8.36
CA VAL A 157 11.90 -5.31 -7.16
C VAL A 157 12.96 -5.29 -6.08
N TRP A 158 13.13 -4.13 -5.44
CA TRP A 158 13.93 -3.99 -4.23
C TRP A 158 13.10 -3.30 -3.14
N ALA A 159 12.84 -4.04 -2.07
CA ALA A 159 12.11 -3.56 -0.90
C ALA A 159 13.00 -3.61 0.34
N LYS A 160 12.89 -2.59 1.19
CA LYS A 160 13.58 -2.53 2.48
C LYS A 160 12.61 -2.11 3.58
N LYS A 161 12.68 -2.79 4.72
CA LYS A 161 11.83 -2.47 5.87
C LYS A 161 12.11 -1.06 6.41
N ASP A 162 11.14 -0.52 7.13
CA ASP A 162 11.40 0.61 8.01
C ASP A 162 12.40 0.21 9.11
N LYS A 163 13.32 1.11 9.45
CA LYS A 163 14.28 0.94 10.55
C LYS A 163 13.56 0.58 11.85
N ASN A 164 12.43 1.22 12.12
CA ASN A 164 11.65 1.04 13.35
C ASN A 164 10.39 0.17 13.16
N GLY A 165 10.11 -0.28 11.93
CA GLY A 165 8.98 -1.16 11.63
C GLY A 165 9.34 -2.64 11.81
N ALA A 166 8.30 -3.47 11.76
CA ALA A 166 8.40 -4.91 11.71
C ALA A 166 9.09 -5.37 10.40
N PRO A 167 9.62 -6.61 10.37
CA PRO A 167 10.25 -7.15 9.18
C PRO A 167 9.28 -7.33 8.00
N LEU A 168 9.81 -7.34 6.77
CA LEU A 168 9.01 -7.64 5.57
C LEU A 168 8.59 -9.10 5.55
N GLN A 169 7.33 -9.37 5.21
CA GLN A 169 6.80 -10.71 5.02
C GLN A 169 6.95 -11.17 3.56
N ARG A 170 6.54 -10.34 2.61
CA ARG A 170 6.59 -10.68 1.18
C ARG A 170 6.52 -9.46 0.27
N VAL A 171 6.94 -9.67 -0.97
CA VAL A 171 6.74 -8.74 -2.09
C VAL A 171 5.77 -9.40 -3.06
N GLN A 172 4.83 -8.60 -3.57
CA GLN A 172 3.88 -9.00 -4.59
C GLN A 172 4.00 -8.10 -5.81
N ILE A 173 3.76 -8.65 -6.99
CA ILE A 173 3.46 -7.90 -8.20
C ILE A 173 1.99 -8.13 -8.52
N VAL A 174 1.27 -7.04 -8.67
CA VAL A 174 -0.13 -7.04 -9.08
C VAL A 174 -0.20 -6.65 -10.55
N LYS A 175 -0.68 -7.60 -11.37
CA LYS A 175 -0.92 -7.42 -12.80
C LYS A 175 -2.38 -7.06 -13.01
N GLY A 176 -2.64 -6.00 -13.77
CA GLY A 176 -3.97 -5.69 -14.29
C GLY A 176 -3.96 -5.59 -15.81
N TRP A 177 -5.03 -6.07 -16.45
CA TRP A 177 -5.19 -6.02 -17.91
C TRP A 177 -6.67 -6.00 -18.28
N ILE A 178 -6.97 -5.69 -19.54
CA ILE A 178 -8.32 -5.86 -20.09
C ILE A 178 -8.35 -7.15 -20.88
N ASP A 179 -9.30 -8.03 -20.57
CA ASP A 179 -9.54 -9.22 -21.37
C ASP A 179 -10.08 -8.81 -22.75
N SER A 180 -9.33 -9.13 -23.81
CA SER A 180 -9.63 -8.69 -25.18
C SER A 180 -10.94 -9.25 -25.72
N ASN A 181 -11.38 -10.42 -25.24
CA ASN A 181 -12.62 -11.06 -25.68
C ASN A 181 -13.88 -10.45 -25.03
N SER A 182 -13.81 -10.17 -23.73
CA SER A 182 -14.96 -9.71 -22.93
C SER A 182 -14.96 -8.21 -22.65
N GLY A 183 -13.83 -7.52 -22.89
CA GLY A 183 -13.63 -6.11 -22.54
C GLY A 183 -13.64 -5.83 -21.03
N ARG A 184 -13.57 -6.87 -20.18
CA ARG A 184 -13.64 -6.72 -18.72
C ARG A 184 -12.26 -6.56 -18.12
N PRO A 185 -12.09 -5.71 -17.09
CA PRO A 185 -10.85 -5.64 -16.35
C PRO A 185 -10.60 -6.95 -15.59
N LYS A 186 -9.33 -7.34 -15.57
CA LYS A 186 -8.80 -8.47 -14.81
C LYS A 186 -7.65 -7.98 -13.94
N GLU A 187 -7.53 -8.57 -12.77
CA GLU A 187 -6.40 -8.38 -11.86
C GLU A 187 -5.93 -9.75 -11.37
N LYS A 188 -4.62 -9.92 -11.25
CA LYS A 188 -4.00 -11.08 -10.64
C LYS A 188 -2.83 -10.66 -9.78
N VAL A 189 -2.71 -11.28 -8.61
CA VAL A 189 -1.65 -11.05 -7.64
C VAL A 189 -0.68 -12.21 -7.69
N PHE A 190 0.60 -11.90 -7.82
CA PHE A 190 1.71 -12.84 -7.74
C PHE A 190 2.56 -12.48 -6.53
N ASP A 191 2.78 -13.42 -5.62
CA ASP A 191 3.85 -13.29 -4.65
C ASP A 191 5.18 -13.57 -5.40
N VAL A 192 6.17 -12.69 -5.27
CA VAL A 192 7.40 -12.73 -6.08
C VAL A 192 8.68 -12.80 -5.24
N ALA A 193 8.56 -12.55 -3.93
CA ALA A 193 9.59 -12.82 -2.94
C ALA A 193 8.93 -13.09 -1.60
N CYS A 194 9.34 -14.16 -0.92
CA CYS A 194 8.89 -14.50 0.42
C CYS A 194 10.03 -14.29 1.42
N SER A 195 9.69 -13.91 2.65
CA SER A 195 10.67 -13.86 3.73
C SER A 195 11.12 -15.25 4.18
N ASP A 196 12.19 -15.29 4.98
CA ASP A 196 12.65 -16.48 5.69
C ASP A 196 13.11 -17.63 4.78
N GLY A 197 13.51 -17.31 3.54
CA GLY A 197 13.96 -18.30 2.55
C GLY A 197 12.83 -19.19 2.01
N ASN A 198 11.57 -18.84 2.29
CA ASN A 198 10.43 -19.54 1.72
C ASN A 198 10.38 -19.33 0.20
N GLU A 199 9.87 -20.35 -0.50
CA GLU A 199 9.63 -20.28 -1.94
C GLU A 199 8.16 -20.00 -2.23
N VAL A 200 7.90 -19.33 -3.35
CA VAL A 200 6.56 -19.11 -3.86
C VAL A 200 6.05 -20.44 -4.42
N ASP A 201 4.85 -20.84 -4.03
CA ASP A 201 4.19 -22.00 -4.62
C ASP A 201 3.83 -21.68 -6.09
N PRO A 202 4.36 -22.44 -7.08
CA PRO A 202 4.15 -22.16 -8.50
C PRO A 202 2.70 -22.39 -8.96
N VAL A 203 1.90 -23.15 -8.21
CA VAL A 203 0.49 -23.41 -8.53
C VAL A 203 -0.38 -22.27 -8.06
N THR A 204 -0.19 -21.83 -6.81
CA THR A 204 -1.02 -20.78 -6.21
C THR A 204 -0.47 -19.38 -6.44
N ASN A 205 0.81 -19.25 -6.81
CA ASN A 205 1.59 -18.01 -6.85
C ASN A 205 1.63 -17.28 -5.50
N ARG A 206 1.59 -18.03 -4.39
CA ARG A 206 1.54 -17.49 -3.02
C ARG A 206 2.71 -17.97 -2.17
N CYS A 207 3.18 -17.10 -1.29
CA CYS A 207 4.06 -17.47 -0.18
C CYS A 207 3.29 -18.26 0.87
N PRO A 208 3.93 -19.23 1.54
CA PRO A 208 3.37 -19.84 2.74
C PRO A 208 3.26 -18.83 3.89
N ASP A 209 2.54 -19.18 4.96
CA ASP A 209 2.59 -18.42 6.21
C ASP A 209 4.02 -18.49 6.78
N ASN A 210 4.63 -17.32 7.05
CA ASN A 210 5.96 -17.25 7.65
C ASN A 210 5.94 -17.43 9.17
N GLY A 211 4.76 -17.55 9.77
CA GLY A 211 4.60 -17.78 11.21
C GLY A 211 4.64 -16.51 12.05
N ALA A 212 4.69 -15.32 11.44
CA ALA A 212 4.66 -14.06 12.18
C ALA A 212 3.31 -13.88 12.90
N LYS A 213 3.35 -13.62 14.20
CA LYS A 213 2.20 -13.35 15.06
C LYS A 213 2.45 -12.11 15.92
N VAL A 214 1.35 -11.58 16.46
CA VAL A 214 1.35 -10.49 17.44
C VAL A 214 0.79 -11.05 18.74
N ASN A 215 1.46 -10.82 19.85
CA ASN A 215 0.91 -11.09 21.17
C ASN A 215 -0.04 -9.94 21.55
N ILE A 216 -1.34 -10.24 21.63
CA ILE A 216 -2.37 -9.21 21.88
C ILE A 216 -2.34 -8.69 23.33
N SER A 217 -1.64 -9.32 24.26
CA SER A 217 -1.56 -8.81 25.64
C SER A 217 -0.54 -7.70 25.84
N ASP A 218 0.49 -7.62 24.99
CA ASP A 218 1.59 -6.65 25.11
C ASP A 218 2.05 -6.04 23.78
N CYS A 219 1.41 -6.42 22.68
CA CYS A 219 1.71 -5.99 21.31
C CYS A 219 3.13 -6.33 20.82
N SER A 220 3.83 -7.26 21.48
CA SER A 220 5.09 -7.80 20.95
C SER A 220 4.85 -8.64 19.70
N ILE A 221 5.82 -8.62 18.78
CA ILE A 221 5.79 -9.40 17.54
C ILE A 221 6.77 -10.57 17.63
N THR A 222 6.54 -11.63 16.86
CA THR A 222 7.46 -12.78 16.79
C THR A 222 8.87 -12.34 16.36
N ASP A 223 9.87 -12.67 17.19
CA ASP A 223 11.28 -12.40 16.90
C ASP A 223 11.81 -13.30 15.78
N ASN A 224 12.81 -12.80 15.05
CA ASN A 224 13.56 -13.54 14.02
C ASN A 224 12.71 -14.15 12.89
N VAL A 225 11.54 -13.55 12.61
CA VAL A 225 10.68 -13.91 11.47
C VAL A 225 10.52 -12.69 10.56
N GLY A 226 10.61 -12.91 9.25
CA GLY A 226 10.58 -11.88 8.23
C GLY A 226 11.97 -11.40 7.80
N SER A 227 12.02 -10.46 6.86
CA SER A 227 13.27 -10.01 6.24
C SER A 227 13.47 -8.49 6.33
N SER A 228 14.71 -8.06 6.49
CA SER A 228 15.05 -6.62 6.49
C SER A 228 15.07 -6.02 5.08
N GLU A 229 15.35 -6.87 4.09
CA GLU A 229 15.45 -6.55 2.68
C GLU A 229 14.92 -7.73 1.85
N LEU A 230 14.20 -7.42 0.77
CA LEU A 230 13.79 -8.39 -0.23
C LEU A 230 14.14 -7.83 -1.62
N LYS A 231 14.94 -8.60 -2.37
CA LYS A 231 15.31 -8.31 -3.76
C LYS A 231 14.91 -9.50 -4.62
N THR A 232 14.29 -9.26 -5.75
CA THR A 232 13.90 -10.32 -6.67
C THR A 232 13.89 -9.83 -8.11
N LEU A 233 14.14 -10.77 -9.03
CA LEU A 233 13.90 -10.62 -10.44
C LEU A 233 12.77 -11.56 -10.81
N TRP A 234 11.74 -11.04 -11.46
CA TRP A 234 10.53 -11.76 -11.77
C TRP A 234 10.13 -11.59 -13.23
N LYS A 235 9.59 -12.66 -13.82
CA LYS A 235 8.96 -12.68 -15.14
C LYS A 235 7.52 -13.12 -14.97
N ASP A 236 6.61 -12.51 -15.71
CA ASP A 236 5.21 -12.89 -15.70
C ASP A 236 5.01 -14.25 -16.38
N PRO A 237 4.64 -15.32 -15.63
CA PRO A 237 4.47 -16.66 -16.19
C PRO A 237 3.26 -16.77 -17.12
N GLU A 238 2.35 -15.80 -17.04
CA GLU A 238 1.13 -15.72 -17.84
C GLU A 238 1.14 -14.46 -18.73
N PHE A 239 2.35 -14.06 -19.15
CA PHE A 239 2.52 -12.92 -20.04
C PHE A 239 1.86 -13.17 -21.40
N SER A 240 1.19 -12.14 -21.89
CA SER A 240 0.61 -12.10 -23.24
C SER A 240 1.11 -10.83 -23.92
N PRO A 241 1.86 -10.93 -25.03
CA PRO A 241 2.45 -9.77 -25.69
C PRO A 241 1.40 -8.83 -26.29
N ASN A 242 0.15 -9.30 -26.45
CA ASN A 242 -0.95 -8.54 -27.03
C ASN A 242 -1.78 -7.80 -25.97
N ASP A 243 -1.64 -8.16 -24.69
CA ASP A 243 -2.46 -7.59 -23.63
C ASP A 243 -1.82 -6.33 -23.10
N LYS A 244 -2.45 -5.18 -23.36
CA LYS A 244 -2.12 -3.95 -22.64
C LYS A 244 -2.36 -4.18 -21.15
N SER A 245 -1.28 -4.14 -20.39
CA SER A 245 -1.27 -4.50 -18.98
C SER A 245 -0.49 -3.49 -18.15
N PHE A 246 -0.76 -3.47 -16.85
CA PHE A 246 0.03 -2.71 -15.90
C PHE A 246 0.47 -3.62 -14.76
N TYR A 247 1.65 -3.33 -14.23
CA TYR A 247 2.25 -4.03 -13.11
C TYR A 247 2.57 -3.03 -12.03
N TYR A 248 2.15 -3.27 -10.79
CA TYR A 248 2.63 -2.50 -9.64
C TYR A 248 3.06 -3.43 -8.51
N VAL A 249 4.00 -2.97 -7.72
CA VAL A 249 4.51 -3.72 -6.56
C VAL A 249 3.64 -3.42 -5.35
N ARG A 250 3.29 -4.47 -4.59
CA ARG A 250 2.75 -4.38 -3.24
C ARG A 250 3.67 -5.13 -2.27
N VAL A 251 4.33 -4.40 -1.37
CA VAL A 251 5.14 -4.99 -0.29
C VAL A 251 4.28 -5.12 0.95
N LEU A 252 4.43 -6.21 1.70
CA LEU A 252 3.75 -6.43 2.97
C LEU A 252 4.76 -6.65 4.09
N GLU A 253 4.55 -5.94 5.18
CA GLU A 253 5.24 -6.12 6.46
C GLU A 253 4.64 -7.30 7.24
N ASN A 254 5.32 -7.81 8.26
CA ASN A 254 4.69 -8.66 9.27
C ASN A 254 3.60 -7.87 10.03
N PRO A 255 2.57 -8.56 10.56
CA PRO A 255 1.50 -7.90 11.29
C PRO A 255 2.02 -7.25 12.58
N THR A 256 1.41 -6.13 12.95
CA THR A 256 1.62 -5.41 14.21
C THR A 256 0.29 -5.13 14.89
N CYS A 257 0.32 -4.75 16.17
CA CYS A 257 -0.90 -4.25 16.81
C CYS A 257 -1.40 -2.99 16.12
N ARG A 258 -2.71 -2.94 15.93
CA ARG A 258 -3.40 -1.70 15.56
C ARG A 258 -3.38 -0.72 16.74
N TRP A 259 -3.46 0.57 16.46
CA TRP A 259 -3.48 1.65 17.44
C TRP A 259 -4.61 1.49 18.46
N SER A 260 -5.76 0.97 18.04
CA SER A 260 -6.89 0.72 18.94
C SER A 260 -6.58 -0.35 19.99
N THR A 261 -5.73 -1.31 19.63
CA THR A 261 -5.24 -2.37 20.52
C THR A 261 -4.23 -1.80 21.51
N TRP A 262 -3.29 -0.97 21.03
CA TRP A 262 -2.37 -0.22 21.90
C TRP A 262 -3.12 0.64 22.93
N ASP A 263 -4.10 1.43 22.47
CA ASP A 263 -4.91 2.31 23.31
C ASP A 263 -5.65 1.51 24.40
N ALA A 264 -6.26 0.37 24.04
CA ALA A 264 -6.99 -0.48 24.99
C ALA A 264 -6.06 -1.07 26.07
N ILE A 265 -4.96 -1.72 25.67
CA ILE A 265 -4.01 -2.37 26.59
C ILE A 265 -3.37 -1.34 27.52
N ASN A 266 -2.94 -0.19 26.99
CA ASN A 266 -2.34 0.89 27.79
C ASN A 266 -3.29 1.44 28.85
N ARG A 267 -4.60 1.29 28.67
CA ARG A 267 -5.65 1.72 29.61
C ARG A 267 -6.21 0.56 30.45
N GLY A 268 -5.69 -0.65 30.30
CA GLY A 268 -6.13 -1.84 31.05
C GLY A 268 -7.46 -2.43 30.58
N PHE A 269 -7.84 -2.20 29.32
CA PHE A 269 -9.01 -2.80 28.68
C PHE A 269 -8.58 -3.89 27.69
N GLU A 270 -9.44 -4.90 27.51
CA GLU A 270 -9.36 -5.79 26.35
C GLU A 270 -9.60 -5.01 25.03
N PRO A 271 -9.02 -5.46 23.91
CA PRO A 271 -9.29 -4.88 22.60
C PRO A 271 -10.78 -4.89 22.27
N ARG A 272 -11.24 -3.78 21.69
CA ARG A 272 -12.65 -3.60 21.35
C ARG A 272 -13.11 -4.64 20.30
N GLU A 273 -14.17 -5.37 20.63
CA GLU A 273 -14.56 -6.62 19.94
C GLU A 273 -15.02 -6.49 18.48
N ASP A 274 -15.38 -5.30 18.03
CA ASP A 274 -15.81 -4.99 16.66
C ASP A 274 -14.68 -4.37 15.81
N LEU A 275 -13.48 -4.20 16.37
CA LEU A 275 -12.31 -3.68 15.67
C LEU A 275 -11.27 -4.77 15.41
N HIS A 276 -10.46 -4.58 14.36
CA HIS A 276 -9.32 -5.45 14.12
C HIS A 276 -8.22 -5.21 15.16
N GLU A 277 -7.74 -6.29 15.79
CA GLU A 277 -6.68 -6.23 16.80
C GLU A 277 -5.29 -5.92 16.18
N THR A 278 -5.10 -6.32 14.93
CA THR A 278 -3.82 -6.19 14.22
C THR A 278 -4.01 -5.50 12.88
N ILE A 279 -2.93 -4.93 12.38
CA ILE A 279 -2.82 -4.35 11.06
C ILE A 279 -1.59 -4.91 10.36
N GLN A 280 -1.63 -4.92 9.02
CA GLN A 280 -0.49 -5.28 8.20
C GLN A 280 -0.17 -4.14 7.27
N GLU A 281 0.96 -3.49 7.53
CA GLU A 281 1.43 -2.36 6.74
C GLU A 281 1.95 -2.77 5.36
N ARG A 282 1.83 -1.83 4.43
CA ARG A 282 2.07 -2.08 3.02
C ARG A 282 2.73 -0.89 2.34
N ALA A 283 3.39 -1.17 1.23
CA ALA A 283 3.83 -0.18 0.27
C ALA A 283 3.35 -0.52 -1.14
N TRP A 284 2.97 0.49 -1.94
CA TRP A 284 2.50 0.37 -3.32
C TRP A 284 3.30 1.26 -4.25
N SER A 285 3.89 0.69 -5.29
CA SER A 285 4.55 1.48 -6.33
C SER A 285 3.55 2.14 -7.28
N SER A 286 3.99 3.17 -8.00
CA SER A 286 3.38 3.50 -9.30
C SER A 286 3.44 2.30 -10.24
N PRO A 287 2.46 2.14 -11.15
CA PRO A 287 2.49 1.06 -12.11
C PRO A 287 3.53 1.31 -13.22
N ILE A 288 4.11 0.24 -13.75
CA ILE A 288 4.73 0.19 -15.07
C ILE A 288 3.67 -0.32 -16.05
N TRP A 289 3.44 0.41 -17.13
CA TRP A 289 2.48 0.01 -18.17
C TRP A 289 3.20 -0.70 -19.30
N TYR A 290 2.85 -1.96 -19.56
CA TYR A 290 3.29 -2.63 -20.78
C TYR A 290 2.40 -2.18 -21.95
N ILE A 291 3.05 -1.68 -23.01
CA ILE A 291 2.40 -1.19 -24.22
C ILE A 291 2.69 -2.18 -25.35
N PRO A 292 1.70 -2.97 -25.80
CA PRO A 292 1.85 -3.89 -26.92
C PRO A 292 2.07 -3.13 -28.24
N GLU A 293 2.52 -3.82 -29.28
CA GLU A 293 2.58 -3.27 -30.64
C GLU A 293 1.22 -2.71 -31.00
N GLN A 294 1.27 -1.57 -31.68
CA GLN A 294 0.07 -1.00 -32.25
C GLN A 294 -0.39 -1.95 -33.36
N THR A 295 -1.49 -2.67 -33.11
CA THR A 295 -2.11 -3.47 -34.16
C THR A 295 -2.74 -2.53 -35.18
N ASP A 296 -2.71 -2.87 -36.46
CA ASP A 296 -3.42 -2.16 -37.55
C ASP A 296 -4.96 -2.24 -37.42
N VAL A 297 -5.47 -2.68 -36.27
CA VAL A 297 -6.89 -2.84 -35.98
C VAL A 297 -7.41 -1.56 -35.33
N ASP A 298 -8.04 -0.72 -36.14
CA ASP A 298 -8.84 0.41 -35.66
C ASP A 298 -10.03 -0.13 -34.85
N VAL A 299 -9.92 -0.10 -33.52
CA VAL A 299 -11.04 -0.37 -32.63
C VAL A 299 -11.95 0.86 -32.65
N ILE A 300 -12.90 0.88 -33.58
CA ILE A 300 -13.97 1.89 -33.60
C ILE A 300 -14.95 1.53 -32.47
N PRO A 301 -15.03 2.30 -31.37
CA PRO A 301 -16.03 2.04 -30.35
C PRO A 301 -17.41 2.17 -30.97
N LEU A 302 -18.24 1.12 -30.89
CA LEU A 302 -19.61 1.10 -31.43
C LEU A 302 -20.57 2.06 -30.70
N GLY A 303 -20.06 2.90 -29.80
CA GLY A 303 -20.77 4.00 -29.16
C GLY A 303 -20.49 5.33 -29.86
N GLY A 304 -21.22 5.60 -30.95
CA GLY A 304 -21.49 6.94 -31.47
C GLY A 304 -20.29 7.77 -31.96
N THR A 305 -20.09 7.78 -33.27
CA THR A 305 -19.29 8.81 -33.96
C THR A 305 -19.87 10.21 -33.67
N ILE A 306 -19.19 11.02 -32.86
CA ILE A 306 -19.38 12.46 -32.91
C ILE A 306 -18.54 12.96 -34.09
N GLN A 307 -19.20 13.37 -35.18
CA GLN A 307 -18.53 14.13 -36.22
C GLN A 307 -17.94 15.39 -35.58
N MET A 308 -16.61 15.51 -35.61
CA MET A 308 -15.94 16.80 -35.41
C MET A 308 -16.41 17.72 -36.53
N ARG A 309 -17.21 18.73 -36.20
CA ARG A 309 -17.55 19.80 -37.14
C ARG A 309 -16.24 20.46 -37.58
N ASN A 310 -15.97 20.44 -38.89
CA ASN A 310 -14.97 21.31 -39.49
C ASN A 310 -15.30 22.75 -39.10
N ILE A 311 -14.33 23.43 -38.50
CA ILE A 311 -14.34 24.87 -38.35
C ILE A 311 -13.72 25.41 -39.64
N ASP A 312 -14.58 25.83 -40.56
CA ASP A 312 -14.22 26.81 -41.60
C ASP A 312 -14.19 28.21 -40.98
#